data_AF-A0A914S001-F1
#
_entry.id   AF-A0A914S001-F1
#
_cell.length_a   1.000
_cell.length_b   1.000
_cell.length_c   1.000
_cell.angle_alpha   90.00
_cell.angle_beta   90.00
_cell.angle_gamma   90.00
#
_symmetry.space_group_name_H-M   'P 1'
#
loop_
_entity.id
_entity.type
_entity.pdbx_description
1 polymer ?
#
loop_
_entity_poly.entity_id
_entity_poly.type
_entity_poly.pdbx_seq_one_letter_code
_entity_poly.pdbx_strand_id
1 'polypeptide(L)'
;MAGSGDLEVLRMCRVLRRRVTEHSTHKDATVYSTQVAVSTAIGFLMMGKGRYAFATNDLSIAALVISLFPVAPHSVSDNRTYLQPLRFLWSLAAEERLVEVVDAETDE
;
A
#
# COMPACT_ATOMS: atom_id res chain seq x y z
N MET A 1 10.57 -4.99 -2.93
CA MET A 1 9.31 -5.68 -2.57
C MET A 1 8.08 -4.92 -3.03
N ALA A 2 8.03 -3.58 -2.90
CA ALA A 2 6.97 -2.81 -3.56
C ALA A 2 7.05 -3.02 -5.09
N GLY A 3 5.91 -3.33 -5.71
CA GLY A 3 5.82 -3.67 -7.13
C GLY A 3 6.21 -5.10 -7.52
N SER A 4 6.85 -5.88 -6.65
CA SER A 4 7.33 -7.22 -7.04
C SER A 4 6.34 -8.35 -6.81
N GLY A 5 5.19 -8.08 -6.16
CA GLY A 5 4.19 -9.11 -5.87
C GLY A 5 4.67 -10.25 -4.97
N ASP A 6 5.52 -9.95 -3.98
CA ASP A 6 6.12 -10.96 -3.10
C ASP A 6 5.07 -11.87 -2.43
N LEU A 7 5.19 -13.19 -2.66
CA LEU A 7 4.22 -14.19 -2.22
C LEU A 7 4.20 -14.36 -0.70
N GLU A 8 5.35 -14.23 -0.03
CA GLU A 8 5.44 -14.40 1.42
C GLU A 8 4.71 -13.25 2.11
N VAL A 9 4.95 -12.02 1.67
CA VAL A 9 4.25 -10.84 2.22
C VAL A 9 2.77 -10.90 1.91
N LEU A 10 2.38 -11.33 0.71
CA LEU A 10 0.96 -11.47 0.36
C LEU A 10 0.25 -12.54 1.22
N ARG A 11 0.93 -13.65 1.55
CA ARG A 11 0.42 -14.65 2.50
C ARG A 11 0.25 -14.07 3.90
N MET A 12 1.22 -13.29 4.39
CA MET A 12 1.12 -12.59 5.68
C MET A 12 -0.05 -11.60 5.70
N CYS A 13 -0.18 -10.75 4.67
CA CYS A 13 -1.30 -9.82 4.53
C CYS A 13 -2.65 -10.55 4.49
N ARG A 14 -2.73 -11.72 3.85
CA ARG A 14 -3.96 -12.54 3.82
C ARG A 14 -4.35 -13.03 5.21
N VAL A 15 -3.39 -13.49 6.02
CA VAL A 15 -3.63 -13.92 7.41
C VAL A 15 -4.11 -12.75 8.26
N LEU A 16 -3.45 -11.58 8.16
CA LEU A 16 -3.85 -10.38 8.90
C LEU A 16 -5.25 -9.91 8.51
N ARG A 17 -5.56 -9.88 7.21
CA ARG A 17 -6.89 -9.51 6.71
C ARG A 17 -7.98 -10.45 7.24
N ARG A 18 -7.71 -11.76 7.31
CA ARG A 18 -8.67 -12.74 7.85
C ARG A 18 -9.01 -12.48 9.32
N ARG A 19 -8.01 -12.15 10.14
CA ARG A 19 -8.20 -11.82 11.57
C ARG A 19 -9.11 -10.61 11.78
N VAL A 20 -8.99 -9.61 10.91
CA VAL A 20 -9.84 -8.40 10.89
C VAL A 20 -11.31 -8.74 10.56
N THR A 21 -11.55 -9.69 9.64
CA THR A 21 -12.91 -10.08 9.22
C THR A 21 -13.63 -11.00 10.22
N GLU A 22 -12.89 -11.79 11.00
CA GLU A 22 -13.46 -12.84 11.87
C GLU A 22 -14.05 -12.34 13.21
N HIS A 23 -13.89 -11.06 13.58
CA HIS A 23 -14.36 -10.56 14.89
C HIS A 23 -15.65 -9.74 14.78
N SER A 24 -16.67 -10.16 15.53
CA SER A 24 -17.94 -9.47 15.81
C SER A 24 -17.80 -8.13 16.55
N THR A 25 -16.71 -7.40 16.37
CA THR A 25 -16.39 -6.14 17.06
C THR A 25 -16.46 -4.96 16.09
N HIS A 26 -17.68 -4.61 15.67
CA HIS A 26 -17.99 -3.42 14.88
C HIS A 26 -17.64 -2.06 15.58
N LYS A 27 -16.87 -2.06 16.67
CA LYS A 27 -16.57 -0.87 17.48
C LYS A 27 -15.09 -0.64 17.78
N ASP A 28 -14.19 -1.52 17.38
CA ASP A 28 -12.77 -1.35 17.71
C ASP A 28 -12.05 -0.56 16.62
N ALA A 29 -11.59 0.64 16.95
CA ALA A 29 -10.74 1.47 16.08
C ALA A 29 -9.49 0.74 15.56
N THR A 30 -9.04 -0.27 16.30
CA THR A 30 -7.94 -1.18 15.92
C THR A 30 -8.27 -1.99 14.66
N VAL A 31 -9.55 -2.34 14.43
CA VAL A 31 -9.99 -3.11 13.25
C VAL A 31 -9.91 -2.26 11.98
N TYR A 32 -10.33 -1.00 12.05
CA TYR A 32 -10.29 -0.10 10.90
C TYR A 32 -8.86 0.23 10.47
N SER A 33 -8.01 0.63 11.42
CA SER A 33 -6.61 0.96 11.14
C SER A 33 -5.81 -0.22 10.60
N THR A 34 -6.04 -1.43 11.12
CA THR A 34 -5.41 -2.65 10.59
C THR A 34 -5.92 -2.99 9.19
N GLN A 35 -7.22 -2.82 8.90
CA GLN A 35 -7.75 -2.99 7.55
C GLN A 35 -7.08 -2.04 6.56
N VAL A 36 -6.98 -0.75 6.90
CA VAL A 36 -6.33 0.27 6.06
C VAL A 36 -4.86 -0.11 5.82
N ALA A 37 -4.10 -0.42 6.88
CA ALA A 37 -2.68 -0.77 6.76
C ALA A 37 -2.45 -2.02 5.88
N VAL A 38 -3.26 -3.07 6.08
CA VAL A 38 -3.14 -4.31 5.28
C VAL A 38 -3.53 -4.06 3.81
N SER A 39 -4.59 -3.30 3.56
CA SER A 39 -5.00 -2.93 2.20
C SER A 39 -3.93 -2.08 1.50
N THR A 40 -3.32 -1.12 2.19
CA THR A 40 -2.22 -0.31 1.63
C THR A 40 -1.00 -1.16 1.34
N ALA A 41 -0.60 -2.08 2.24
CA ALA A 41 0.52 -2.98 2.02
C ALA A 41 0.31 -3.88 0.79
N ILE A 42 -0.90 -4.45 0.63
CA ILE A 42 -1.26 -5.23 -0.57
C ILE A 42 -1.18 -4.35 -1.82
N GLY A 43 -1.69 -3.11 -1.75
CA GLY A 43 -1.62 -2.15 -2.85
C GLY A 43 -0.17 -1.84 -3.28
N PHE A 44 0.74 -1.69 -2.32
CA PHE A 44 2.16 -1.46 -2.61
C PHE A 44 2.86 -2.68 -3.19
N LEU A 45 2.52 -3.89 -2.76
CA LEU A 45 3.06 -5.12 -3.35
C LEU A 45 2.66 -5.27 -4.82
N MET A 46 1.42 -4.94 -5.16
CA MET A 46 0.82 -5.10 -6.49
C MET A 46 0.71 -3.78 -7.26
N MET A 47 1.60 -2.82 -6.97
CA MET A 47 1.51 -1.46 -7.49
C MET A 47 1.57 -1.45 -9.02
N GLY A 48 0.51 -0.92 -9.66
CA GLY A 48 0.39 -0.87 -11.12
C GLY A 48 0.58 -2.23 -11.81
N LYS A 49 0.02 -3.32 -11.25
CA LYS A 49 0.22 -4.71 -11.72
C LYS A 49 1.69 -5.17 -11.72
N GLY A 50 2.51 -4.56 -10.87
CA GLY A 50 3.94 -4.79 -10.77
C GLY A 50 4.79 -4.00 -11.75
N ARG A 51 4.19 -3.05 -12.49
CA ARG A 51 4.91 -2.14 -13.39
C ARG A 51 5.66 -1.03 -12.65
N TYR A 52 5.19 -0.67 -11.47
CA TYR A 52 5.66 0.47 -10.70
C TYR A 52 6.37 0.04 -9.42
N ALA A 53 7.38 0.81 -9.01
CA ALA A 53 8.04 0.67 -7.72
C ALA A 53 8.35 2.06 -7.12
N PHE A 54 8.66 2.11 -5.83
CA PHE A 54 8.97 3.37 -5.17
C PHE A 54 10.37 3.87 -5.51
N ALA A 55 10.44 5.17 -5.74
CA ALA A 55 11.69 5.89 -5.88
C ALA A 55 12.26 6.37 -4.55
N THR A 56 13.56 6.64 -4.55
CA THR A 56 14.33 7.05 -3.37
C THR A 56 14.97 8.42 -3.56
N ASN A 57 14.36 9.28 -4.40
CA ASN A 57 14.74 10.69 -4.51
C ASN A 57 14.12 11.51 -3.34
N ASP A 58 14.64 12.71 -3.10
CA ASP A 58 14.24 13.55 -1.96
C ASP A 58 12.72 13.81 -1.91
N LEU A 59 12.12 14.08 -3.07
CA LEU A 59 10.68 14.30 -3.20
C LEU A 59 9.87 13.04 -2.85
N SER A 60 10.30 11.87 -3.33
CA SER A 60 9.64 10.59 -3.08
C SER A 60 9.73 10.21 -1.62
N ILE A 61 10.88 10.42 -0.99
CA ILE A 61 11.06 10.20 0.44
C ILE A 61 10.13 11.13 1.23
N ALA A 62 10.11 12.43 0.91
CA ALA A 62 9.21 13.37 1.57
C ALA A 62 7.72 12.98 1.41
N ALA A 63 7.31 12.59 0.20
CA ALA A 63 5.95 12.14 -0.08
C ALA A 63 5.60 10.83 0.67
N LEU A 64 6.54 9.89 0.77
CA LEU A 64 6.37 8.66 1.51
C LEU A 64 6.25 8.90 3.01
N VAL A 65 7.09 9.76 3.59
CA VAL A 65 7.03 10.13 5.02
C VAL A 65 5.67 10.73 5.36
N ILE A 66 5.15 11.61 4.50
CA ILE A 66 3.81 12.16 4.65
C ILE A 66 2.79 11.02 4.55
N SER A 67 2.76 10.27 3.44
CA SER A 67 1.72 9.26 3.23
C SER A 67 1.68 8.13 4.27
N LEU A 68 2.83 7.76 4.84
CA LEU A 68 3.03 6.66 5.79
C LEU A 68 3.21 7.15 7.23
N PHE A 69 2.79 8.38 7.54
CA PHE A 69 2.87 8.91 8.89
C PHE A 69 2.19 7.95 9.90
N PRO A 70 2.86 7.56 11.00
CA PRO A 70 2.45 6.46 11.86
C PRO A 70 1.35 6.84 12.86
N VAL A 71 0.28 7.47 12.35
CA VAL A 71 -0.94 7.76 13.09
C VAL A 71 -2.05 6.88 12.53
N ALA A 72 -2.64 6.04 13.38
CA ALA A 72 -3.73 5.16 13.00
C ALA A 72 -5.07 5.93 13.02
N PRO A 73 -5.89 5.86 11.96
CA PRO A 73 -7.21 6.45 11.98
C PRO A 73 -8.20 5.57 12.76
N HIS A 74 -9.11 6.18 13.51
CA HIS A 74 -10.13 5.43 14.25
C HIS A 74 -11.37 5.09 13.40
N SER A 75 -11.65 5.91 12.37
CA SER A 75 -12.77 5.71 11.45
C SER A 75 -12.45 6.32 10.08
N VAL A 76 -13.31 6.07 9.08
CA VAL A 76 -13.16 6.62 7.72
C VAL A 76 -13.20 8.15 7.70
N SER A 77 -14.02 8.76 8.56
CA SER A 77 -14.17 10.21 8.66
C SER A 77 -13.20 10.86 9.66
N ASP A 78 -12.39 10.07 10.37
CA ASP A 78 -11.43 10.58 11.34
C ASP A 78 -10.25 11.27 10.63
N ASN A 79 -10.21 12.60 10.80
CA ASN A 79 -9.15 13.48 10.31
C ASN A 79 -8.60 14.37 11.43
N ARG A 80 -8.80 13.98 12.70
CA ARG A 80 -8.50 14.85 13.85
C ARG A 80 -7.01 15.05 14.06
N THR A 81 -6.24 13.98 13.89
CA THR A 81 -4.78 13.94 14.15
C THR A 81 -3.97 13.95 12.87
N TYR A 82 -4.53 13.38 11.78
CA TYR A 82 -3.88 13.29 10.49
C TYR A 82 -4.92 13.29 9.37
N LEU A 83 -4.67 14.06 8.31
CA LEU A 83 -5.60 14.19 7.19
C LEU A 83 -5.50 12.95 6.27
N GLN A 84 -6.59 12.19 6.17
CA GLN A 84 -6.66 10.94 5.40
C GLN A 84 -6.25 11.10 3.92
N PRO A 85 -6.64 12.18 3.20
CA PRO A 85 -6.15 12.47 1.86
C PRO A 85 -4.62 12.44 1.70
N LEU A 86 -3.86 12.82 2.73
CA LEU A 86 -2.41 12.85 2.64
C LEU A 86 -1.80 11.44 2.48
N ARG A 87 -2.54 10.40 2.87
CA ARG A 87 -2.13 9.02 2.64
C ARG A 87 -2.05 8.62 1.18
N PHE A 88 -2.57 9.41 0.24
CA PHE A 88 -2.46 9.14 -1.20
C PHE A 88 -1.21 9.78 -1.84
N LEU A 89 -0.41 10.55 -1.09
CA LEU A 89 0.82 11.16 -1.62
C LEU A 89 1.89 10.13 -2.02
N TRP A 90 1.79 8.87 -1.59
CA TRP A 90 2.71 7.81 -2.06
C TRP A 90 2.70 7.68 -3.60
N SER A 91 1.63 8.12 -4.27
CA SER A 91 1.55 8.14 -5.73
C SER A 91 2.63 9.01 -6.39
N LEU A 92 3.09 10.08 -5.72
CA LEU A 92 4.20 10.91 -6.21
C LEU A 92 5.55 10.20 -6.17
N ALA A 93 5.66 9.16 -5.34
CA ALA A 93 6.87 8.35 -5.22
C ALA A 93 6.86 7.12 -6.15
N ALA A 94 5.75 6.87 -6.85
CA ALA A 94 5.61 5.72 -7.74
C ALA A 94 6.21 6.03 -9.12
N GLU A 95 7.23 5.27 -9.52
CA GLU A 95 7.87 5.35 -10.83
C GLU A 95 7.70 4.03 -11.59
N GLU A 96 7.51 4.10 -12.91
CA GLU A 96 7.51 2.93 -13.78
C GLU A 96 8.95 2.40 -13.89
N ARG A 97 9.16 1.14 -13.50
CA ARG A 97 10.49 0.51 -13.43
C ARG A 97 10.52 -0.90 -14.01
N LEU A 98 9.39 -1.39 -14.51
CA LEU A 98 9.34 -2.67 -15.20
C LEU A 98 10.00 -2.56 -16.56
N VAL A 99 10.97 -3.44 -16.80
CA VAL A 99 11.53 -3.67 -18.13
C VAL A 99 10.87 -4.90 -18.69
N GLU A 100 10.09 -4.71 -19.74
CA GLU A 100 9.43 -5.77 -20.50
C GLU A 100 10.32 -6.11 -21.70
N VAL A 101 10.63 -7.39 -21.85
CA VAL A 101 11.38 -7.89 -23.01
C VAL A 101 10.35 -8.47 -23.96
N VAL A 102 10.36 -7.97 -25.18
CA VAL A 102 9.48 -8.43 -26.26
C VAL A 102 10.36 -9.15 -27.27
N ASP A 103 9.92 -10.32 -27.73
CA ASP A 103 10.60 -11.07 -28.77
C ASP A 103 10.50 -10.33 -30.12
N ALA A 104 11.61 -10.26 -30.84
CA ALA A 104 11.70 -9.48 -32.07
C ALA A 104 11.01 -10.16 -33.26
N GLU A 105 10.87 -11.49 -33.25
CA GLU A 105 10.24 -12.24 -34.34
C GLU A 105 8.73 -12.35 -34.17
N THR A 106 8.28 -12.52 -32.93
CA THR A 106 6.86 -12.74 -32.62
C THR A 106 6.13 -11.50 -32.10
N ASP A 107 6.85 -10.44 -31.70
CA ASP A 107 6.30 -9.23 -31.04
C ASP A 107 5.50 -9.57 -29.77
N GLU A 108 5.86 -10.69 -29.12
CA GLU A 108 5.29 -11.23 -27.88
C GLU A 108 6.26 -11.16 -26.69
#